data_AF-A0A3D3WT23-F1
#
_entry.id   AF-A0A3D3WT23-F1
#
_cell.length_a   1.000
_cell.length_b   1.000
_cell.length_c   1.000
_cell.angle_alpha   90.00
_cell.angle_beta   90.00
_cell.angle_gamma   90.00
#
_symmetry.space_group_name_H-M   'P 1'
#
loop_
_entity.id
_entity.type
_entity.pdbx_description
1 polymer ?
#
loop_
_entity_poly.entity_id
_entity_poly.type
_entity_poly.pdbx_seq_one_letter_code
_entity_poly.pdbx_strand_id
1 'polypeptide(L)'
;YEPVWAIGTGQAATPEIAAEVMGGAIYEALRGIFASAADQVPLLYGGSMNAGNAGDFAAQDCIHGGLVGGAALQADQFLQVAAAVAAAKA
;
A
#
# COMPACT_ATOMS: atom_id res chain seq x y z
N TYR A 1 -4.93 -3.90 1.59
CA TYR A 1 -4.69 -4.15 3.02
C TYR A 1 -4.90 -2.86 3.78
N GLU A 2 -5.86 -2.82 4.70
CA GLU A 2 -6.12 -1.67 5.57
C GLU A 2 -5.69 -2.01 7.00
N PRO A 3 -4.59 -1.44 7.54
CA PRO A 3 -4.18 -1.64 8.92
C PRO A 3 -5.10 -0.85 9.86
N VAL A 4 -6.31 -1.35 10.13
CA VAL A 4 -7.33 -0.65 10.95
C VAL A 4 -6.79 -0.23 12.33
N TRP A 5 -5.88 -1.02 12.91
CA TRP A 5 -5.22 -0.72 14.18
C TRP A 5 -4.36 0.56 14.16
N ALA A 6 -3.92 1.00 12.98
CA ALA A 6 -3.11 2.21 12.78
C ALA A 6 -3.96 3.46 12.41
N ILE A 7 -5.26 3.29 12.19
CA ILE A 7 -6.14 4.39 11.75
C ILE A 7 -6.63 5.15 12.98
N GLY A 8 -6.26 6.44 13.08
CA GLY A 8 -6.75 7.33 14.15
C GLY A 8 -6.14 7.09 15.53
N THR A 9 -5.13 6.22 15.66
CA THR A 9 -4.51 5.84 16.94
C THR A 9 -3.21 6.59 17.24
N GLY A 10 -2.69 7.38 16.29
CA GLY A 10 -1.38 8.02 16.39
C GLY A 10 -0.19 7.06 16.21
N GLN A 11 -0.44 5.76 16.06
CA GLN A 11 0.54 4.77 15.66
C GLN A 11 0.42 4.51 14.16
N ALA A 12 1.48 4.80 13.41
CA ALA A 12 1.51 4.55 11.98
C ALA A 12 2.07 3.16 11.69
N ALA A 13 1.43 2.41 10.79
CA ALA A 13 2.09 1.28 10.16
C ALA A 13 3.27 1.81 9.34
N THR A 14 4.44 1.19 9.48
CA THR A 14 5.60 1.51 8.66
C THR A 14 5.56 0.72 7.34
N PRO A 15 6.33 1.12 6.32
CA PRO A 15 6.47 0.35 5.08
C PRO A 15 6.86 -1.10 5.34
N GLU A 16 7.75 -1.36 6.31
CA GLU A 16 8.22 -2.71 6.66
C GLU A 16 7.10 -3.56 7.24
N ILE A 17 6.29 -3.00 8.17
CA ILE A 17 5.14 -3.70 8.75
C ILE A 17 4.11 -4.01 7.66
N ALA A 18 3.85 -3.05 6.76
CA ALA A 18 2.94 -3.25 5.65
C ALA A 18 3.44 -4.36 4.71
N ALA A 19 4.74 -4.38 4.40
CA ALA A 19 5.36 -5.40 3.56
C ALA A 19 5.33 -6.79 4.19
N GLU A 20 5.59 -6.90 5.49
CA GLU A 20 5.51 -8.18 6.23
C GLU A 20 4.11 -8.79 6.11
N VAL A 21 3.07 -7.99 6.33
CA VAL A 21 1.68 -8.48 6.28
C VAL A 21 1.25 -8.76 4.83
N MET A 22 1.56 -7.86 3.90
CA MET A 22 1.11 -7.96 2.51
C MET A 22 1.86 -9.04 1.73
N GLY A 23 3.19 -9.07 1.81
CA GLY A 23 4.03 -10.07 1.15
C GLY A 23 4.07 -11.42 1.86
N GLY A 24 3.71 -11.46 3.15
CA GLY A 24 3.56 -12.70 3.91
C GLY A 24 2.12 -13.21 3.87
N ALA A 25 1.40 -13.03 4.99
CA ALA A 25 0.12 -13.69 5.23
C ALA A 25 -0.92 -13.47 4.13
N ILE A 26 -1.01 -12.26 3.56
CA ILE A 26 -1.97 -11.95 2.50
C ILE A 26 -1.61 -12.65 1.19
N TYR A 27 -0.35 -12.53 0.75
CA TYR A 27 0.11 -13.17 -0.49
C TYR A 27 0.03 -14.69 -0.40
N GLU A 28 0.43 -15.30 0.72
CA GLU A 28 0.31 -16.75 0.92
C GLU A 28 -1.14 -17.24 0.90
N ALA A 29 -2.07 -16.48 1.50
CA ALA A 29 -3.49 -16.78 1.42
C ALA A 29 -4.00 -16.73 -0.04
N LEU A 30 -3.58 -15.73 -0.82
CA LEU A 30 -3.92 -15.64 -2.24
C LEU A 30 -3.33 -16.81 -3.04
N ARG A 31 -2.07 -17.18 -2.81
CA ARG A 31 -1.43 -18.34 -3.45
C ARG A 31 -2.15 -19.65 -3.14
N GLY A 32 -2.67 -19.81 -1.91
CA GLY A 32 -3.46 -20.97 -1.51
C GLY A 32 -4.79 -21.09 -2.27
N ILE A 33 -5.40 -19.97 -2.66
CA ILE A 33 -6.71 -19.93 -3.34
C ILE A 33 -6.55 -19.97 -4.87
N PHE A 34 -5.58 -19.21 -5.39
CA PHE A 34 -5.45 -18.92 -6.82
C PHE A 34 -4.19 -19.51 -7.47
N ALA A 35 -3.34 -20.21 -6.71
CA ALA A 35 -2.06 -20.73 -7.18
C ALA A 35 -1.25 -19.62 -7.89
N SER A 36 -0.78 -19.87 -9.12
CA SER A 36 0.00 -18.90 -9.89
C SER A 36 -0.78 -17.65 -10.33
N ALA A 37 -2.11 -17.68 -10.31
CA ALA A 37 -2.90 -16.49 -10.64
C ALA A 37 -2.81 -15.40 -9.57
N ALA A 38 -2.37 -15.73 -8.35
CA ALA A 38 -2.16 -14.76 -7.28
C ALA A 38 -1.12 -13.68 -7.65
N ASP A 39 -0.14 -14.04 -8.49
CA ASP A 39 0.97 -13.17 -8.90
C ASP A 39 0.48 -11.97 -9.75
N GLN A 40 -0.75 -12.05 -10.26
CA GLN A 40 -1.40 -10.99 -11.04
C GLN A 40 -2.32 -10.10 -10.20
N VAL A 41 -2.52 -10.40 -8.90
CA VAL A 41 -3.43 -9.65 -8.02
C VAL A 41 -2.69 -8.44 -7.44
N PRO A 42 -3.08 -7.20 -7.79
CA PRO A 42 -2.45 -6.03 -7.22
C PRO A 42 -2.80 -5.89 -5.74
N LEU A 43 -1.78 -5.88 -4.89
CA LEU A 43 -1.92 -5.57 -3.48
C LEU A 43 -1.79 -4.06 -3.25
N LEU A 44 -2.90 -3.43 -2.86
CA LEU A 44 -2.94 -2.00 -2.51
C LEU A 44 -2.83 -1.81 -1.01
N TYR A 45 -1.99 -0.85 -0.59
CA TYR A 45 -1.92 -0.40 0.79
C TYR A 45 -3.01 0.66 1.07
N GLY A 46 -3.85 0.42 2.07
CA GLY A 46 -4.97 1.27 2.45
C GLY A 46 -4.81 1.92 3.82
N GLY A 47 -3.59 1.99 4.36
CA GLY A 47 -3.31 2.80 5.54
C GLY A 47 -3.20 4.29 5.20
N SER A 48 -2.64 5.08 6.13
CA SER A 48 -2.48 6.53 5.95
C SER A 48 -1.35 6.87 4.97
N MET A 49 -1.63 6.70 3.67
CA MET A 49 -0.75 7.11 2.57
C MET A 49 -1.02 8.57 2.18
N ASN A 50 0.05 9.35 2.03
CA ASN A 50 0.03 10.74 1.58
C ASN A 50 1.30 11.05 0.78
N ALA A 51 1.39 12.26 0.22
CA ALA A 51 2.50 12.65 -0.65
C ALA A 51 3.90 12.49 -0.01
N GLY A 52 3.99 12.63 1.32
CA GLY A 52 5.26 12.56 2.05
C GLY A 52 5.77 11.14 2.31
N ASN A 53 4.93 10.11 2.19
CA ASN A 53 5.30 8.72 2.49
C ASN A 53 4.95 7.71 1.39
N ALA A 54 4.21 8.13 0.34
CA ALA A 54 3.77 7.25 -0.73
C ALA A 54 4.94 6.55 -1.44
N GLY A 55 6.07 7.23 -1.61
CA GLY A 55 7.29 6.65 -2.17
C GLY A 55 7.85 5.50 -1.33
N ASP A 56 7.91 5.66 0.00
CA ASP A 56 8.46 4.66 0.90
C ASP A 56 7.61 3.38 0.93
N PHE A 57 6.28 3.52 0.91
CA PHE A 57 5.38 2.38 0.78
C PHE A 57 5.49 1.72 -0.60
N ALA A 58 5.53 2.52 -1.67
CA ALA A 58 5.64 1.99 -3.03
C ALA A 58 7.01 1.37 -3.33
N ALA A 59 8.06 1.71 -2.58
CA ALA A 59 9.37 1.08 -2.68
C ALA A 59 9.36 -0.39 -2.20
N GLN A 60 8.34 -0.81 -1.45
CA GLN A 60 8.17 -2.22 -1.08
C GLN A 60 7.67 -3.02 -2.29
N ASP A 61 8.38 -4.09 -2.66
CA ASP A 61 8.08 -4.88 -3.87
C ASP A 61 6.63 -5.38 -3.91
N CYS A 62 6.12 -5.86 -2.77
CA CYS A 62 4.77 -6.41 -2.67
C CYS A 62 3.64 -5.36 -2.63
N ILE A 63 3.96 -4.06 -2.49
CA ILE A 63 2.96 -2.98 -2.46
C ILE A 63 2.87 -2.37 -3.84
N HIS A 64 1.74 -2.59 -4.54
CA HIS A 64 1.56 -2.19 -5.93
C HIS A 64 0.91 -0.81 -6.10
N GLY A 65 0.42 -0.21 -5.00
CA GLY A 65 -0.21 1.11 -5.01
C GLY A 65 -0.94 1.41 -3.71
N GLY A 66 -1.73 2.48 -3.72
CA GLY A 66 -2.48 2.96 -2.56
C GLY A 66 -4.00 2.98 -2.77
N LEU A 67 -4.75 2.55 -1.77
CA LEU A 67 -6.17 2.90 -1.60
C LEU A 67 -6.24 4.16 -0.72
N VAL A 68 -6.24 5.33 -1.35
CA VAL A 68 -5.98 6.61 -0.66
C VAL A 68 -7.29 7.22 -0.14
N GLY A 69 -7.32 7.54 1.15
CA GLY A 69 -8.45 8.19 1.83
C GLY A 69 -8.38 9.72 1.78
N GLY A 70 -8.13 10.36 2.93
CA GLY A 70 -8.22 11.83 3.06
C GLY A 70 -7.38 12.64 2.06
N ALA A 71 -6.18 12.16 1.71
CA ALA A 71 -5.32 12.81 0.70
C ALA A 71 -5.93 12.79 -0.71
N ALA A 72 -6.88 11.88 -1.00
CA ALA A 72 -7.59 11.85 -2.28
C ALA A 72 -8.63 12.97 -2.42
N LEU A 73 -9.04 13.62 -1.32
CA LEU A 73 -10.02 14.70 -1.33
C LEU A 73 -9.42 16.05 -1.79
N GLN A 74 -8.11 16.13 -1.97
CA GLN A 74 -7.40 17.29 -2.49
C GLN A 74 -6.64 16.89 -3.74
N ALA A 75 -6.99 17.47 -4.90
CA ALA A 75 -6.45 17.06 -6.19
C ALA A 75 -4.91 17.06 -6.23
N ASP A 76 -4.29 18.13 -5.74
CA ASP A 76 -2.83 18.27 -5.72
C ASP A 76 -2.16 17.18 -4.86
N GLN A 77 -2.73 16.87 -3.69
CA GLN A 77 -2.20 15.80 -2.83
C GLN A 77 -2.36 14.43 -3.49
N PHE A 78 -3.51 14.16 -4.10
CA PHE A 78 -3.75 12.89 -4.78
C PHE A 78 -2.81 12.68 -5.98
N LEU A 79 -2.58 13.73 -6.77
CA LEU A 79 -1.65 13.70 -7.89
C LEU A 79 -0.21 13.49 -7.42
N GLN A 80 0.20 14.12 -6.31
CA GLN A 80 1.53 13.89 -5.73
C GLN A 80 1.70 12.46 -5.23
N VAL A 81 0.69 11.87 -4.58
CA VAL A 81 0.70 10.45 -4.21
C VAL A 81 0.86 9.57 -5.45
N ALA A 82 0.05 9.80 -6.49
CA ALA A 82 0.11 9.03 -7.73
C ALA A 82 1.50 9.13 -8.40
N ALA A 83 2.08 10.34 -8.46
CA ALA A 83 3.40 10.56 -9.04
C ALA A 83 4.51 9.86 -8.23
N ALA A 84 4.43 9.89 -6.89
CA ALA A 84 5.38 9.20 -6.02
C ALA A 84 5.33 7.68 -6.20
N VAL A 85 4.12 7.10 -6.28
CA VAL A 85 3.93 5.67 -6.57
C VAL A 85 4.48 5.31 -7.94
N ALA A 86 4.16 6.11 -8.97
CA ALA A 86 4.65 5.86 -10.33
C ALA A 86 6.18 5.93 -10.42
N ALA A 87 6.80 6.90 -9.74
CA ALA A 87 8.25 7.03 -9.70
C ALA A 87 8.93 5.85 -8.99
N ALA A 88 8.33 5.32 -7.91
CA ALA A 88 8.86 4.16 -7.19
C ALA A 88 8.67 2.82 -7.92
N LYS A 89 7.75 2.76 -8.90
CA LYS A 89 7.42 1.55 -9.68
C LYS A 89 7.89 1.59 -11.14
N ALA A 90 8.61 2.63 -11.53
CA ALA A 90 9.23 2.76 -12.85
C ALA A 90 10.43 1.81 -12.98
#